data_AF-A0A6N6PAF5-F1
#
_entry.id   AF-A0A6N6PAF5-F1
#
_cell.length_a   1.000
_cell.length_b   1.000
_cell.length_c   1.000
_cell.angle_alpha   90.00
_cell.angle_beta   90.00
_cell.angle_gamma   90.00
#
_symmetry.space_group_name_H-M   'P 1'
#
loop_
_entity.id
_entity.type
_entity.pdbx_description
1 polymer ?
#
loop_
_entity_poly.entity_id
_entity_poly.type
_entity_poly.pdbx_seq_one_letter_code
_entity_poly.pdbx_strand_id
1 'polypeptide(L)' 'LADGKLIVLGEAGLLGLFKPNPARVEELGRWQVPQLRYPCWTAPVLAHRRLYLRDEDHLLCYDLAK' A
#
# COMPACT_ATOMS: atom_id res chain seq x y z
N LEU A 1 -3.38 -14.50 -2.20
CA LEU A 1 -4.02 -13.21 -1.85
C LEU A 1 -3.36 -12.67 -0.59
N ALA A 2 -3.32 -11.35 -0.39
CA ALA A 2 -2.71 -10.67 0.77
C ALA A 2 -3.47 -10.95 2.09
N ASP A 3 -3.63 -12.22 2.45
CA ASP A 3 -4.36 -12.71 3.62
C ASP A 3 -5.74 -12.07 3.78
N GLY A 4 -6.47 -11.97 2.66
CA GLY A 4 -7.81 -11.39 2.59
C GLY A 4 -7.89 -9.89 2.86
N LYS A 5 -6.78 -9.14 2.76
CA LYS A 5 -6.73 -7.69 2.97
C LYS A 5 -6.54 -6.94 1.66
N LEU A 6 -7.00 -5.70 1.62
CA LEU A 6 -6.71 -4.74 0.55
C LEU A 6 -5.53 -3.87 0.97
N ILE A 7 -4.54 -3.76 0.10
CA ILE A 7 -3.44 -2.80 0.22
C ILE A 7 -3.74 -1.69 -0.77
N VAL A 8 -3.90 -0.47 -0.28
CA VAL A 8 -4.33 0.68 -1.08
C VAL A 8 -3.30 1.78 -0.94
N LEU A 9 -2.92 2.40 -2.06
CA LEU A 9 -2.03 3.55 -2.07
C LEU A 9 -2.81 4.77 -2.56
N GLY A 10 -2.93 5.79 -1.71
CA GLY A 10 -3.47 7.09 -2.09
C GLY A 10 -2.46 7.89 -2.92
N GLU A 11 -2.94 8.84 -3.73
CA GLU A 11 -2.11 9.58 -4.69
C GLU A 11 -0.96 10.39 -4.07
N ALA A 12 -1.07 10.77 -2.79
CA ALA A 12 -0.02 11.47 -2.04
C ALA A 12 0.89 10.54 -1.21
N GLY A 13 0.87 9.22 -1.49
CA GLY A 13 1.74 8.26 -0.81
C GLY A 13 1.22 7.74 0.54
N LEU A 14 -0.05 7.98 0.88
CA LEU A 14 -0.67 7.37 2.06
C LEU A 14 -1.03 5.92 1.76
N LEU A 15 -0.29 4.99 2.36
CA LEU A 15 -0.54 3.55 2.27
C LEU A 15 -1.57 3.15 3.33
N GLY A 16 -2.64 2.48 2.92
CA GLY A 16 -3.68 1.96 3.80
C GLY A 16 -3.83 0.45 3.68
N LEU A 17 -4.17 -0.20 4.79
CA LEU A 17 -4.52 -1.61 4.86
C LEU A 17 -5.97 -1.73 5.32
N PHE A 18 -6.79 -2.44 4.54
CA PHE A 18 -8.22 -2.56 4.81
C PHE A 18 -8.67 -4.01 4.82
N LYS A 19 -9.68 -4.30 5.65
CA LYS A 19 -10.44 -5.53 5.56
C LYS A 19 -11.60 -5.32 4.57
N PRO A 20 -11.75 -6.15 3.52
CA PRO A 20 -12.90 -6.09 2.63
C PRO A 20 -14.20 -6.27 3.40
N ASN A 21 -15.10 -5.31 3.31
CA ASN A 21 -16.45 -5.38 3.86
C ASN A 21 -17.41 -4.55 2.98
N PRO A 22 -18.49 -5.13 2.44
CA PRO A 22 -19.40 -4.41 1.56
C PRO A 22 -20.32 -3.41 2.30
N ALA A 23 -20.49 -3.55 3.62
CA ALA A 23 -21.37 -2.70 4.41
C ALA A 23 -20.69 -1.45 4.96
N ARG A 24 -19.36 -1.48 5.14
CA ARG A 24 -18.58 -0.35 5.70
C ARG A 24 -17.10 -0.44 5.35
N VAL A 25 -16.41 0.69 5.45
CA VAL A 25 -14.94 0.73 5.40
C VAL A 25 -14.38 0.22 6.73
N GLU A 26 -13.49 -0.77 6.68
CA GLU A 26 -12.77 -1.29 7.85
C GLU A 26 -11.25 -1.10 7.67
N GLU A 27 -10.72 0.04 8.14
CA GLU A 27 -9.28 0.34 8.13
C GLU A 27 -8.57 -0.43 9.25
N LEU A 28 -7.55 -1.19 8.88
CA LEU A 28 -6.69 -1.93 9.82
C LEU A 28 -5.46 -1.12 10.23
N GLY A 29 -5.04 -0.18 9.37
CA GLY A 29 -3.95 0.73 9.64
C GLY A 29 -3.58 1.56 8.42
N ARG A 30 -2.84 2.63 8.65
CA ARG A 30 -2.32 3.51 7.61
C ARG A 30 -0.89 3.96 7.92
N TRP A 31 -0.15 4.29 6.88
CA TRP A 31 1.20 4.81 7.00
C TRP A 31 1.50 5.79 5.86
N GLN A 32 1.96 7.00 6.22
CA GLN A 32 2.50 7.93 5.23
C GLN A 32 3.90 7.46 4.85
N VAL A 33 4.08 7.01 3.62
CA VAL A 33 5.38 6.55 3.14
C VAL A 33 6.27 7.79 2.94
N PRO A 34 7.35 7.96 3.73
CA PRO A 34 8.07 9.22 3.78
C PRO A 34 8.87 9.51 2.50
N GLN A 35 9.22 8.47 1.73
CA GLN A 35 9.95 8.60 0.47
C GLN A 35 9.05 8.96 -0.71
N LEU A 36 7.75 8.66 -0.65
CA LEU A 36 6.85 8.86 -1.78
C LEU A 36 6.33 10.29 -1.86
N ARG A 37 6.14 10.77 -3.09
CA ARG A 37 5.55 12.08 -3.41
C ARG A 37 4.40 11.91 -4.41
N TYR A 38 3.55 12.93 -4.47
CA TYR A 38 2.52 13.00 -5.49
C TYR A 38 3.16 13.13 -6.88
N PRO A 39 2.70 12.40 -7.91
CA PRO A 39 1.61 11.42 -7.90
C PRO A 39 2.05 9.95 -7.67
N CYS A 40 1.29 9.22 -6.84
CA CYS A 40 1.42 7.78 -6.61
C CYS A 40 0.28 7.00 -7.28
N TRP A 41 0.23 6.94 -8.61
CA TRP A 41 -0.87 6.25 -9.33
C TRP A 41 -0.66 4.75 -9.56
N THR A 42 0.55 4.25 -9.30
CA THR A 42 0.86 2.83 -9.53
C THR A 42 0.26 2.00 -8.41
N ALA A 43 -0.55 0.99 -8.77
CA ALA A 43 -1.12 0.09 -7.76
C ALA A 43 -0.01 -0.63 -6.98
N PRO A 44 -0.15 -0.78 -5.65
CA PRO A 44 0.82 -1.51 -4.84
C PRO A 44 0.89 -2.98 -5.28
N VAL A 45 2.11 -3.52 -5.42
CA VAL A 45 2.32 -4.92 -5.82
C VAL A 45 2.89 -5.71 -4.65
N LEU A 46 2.25 -6.82 -4.32
CA LEU A 46 2.75 -7.76 -3.31
C LEU A 46 3.22 -9.05 -3.99
N ALA A 47 4.51 -9.35 -3.87
CA ALA A 47 5.10 -10.59 -4.37
C ALA A 47 6.18 -11.10 -3.42
N HIS A 48 6.22 -12.40 -3.15
CA HIS A 48 7.23 -13.02 -2.28
C HIS A 48 7.41 -12.31 -0.92
N ARG A 49 6.30 -11.90 -0.29
CA ARG A 49 6.27 -11.13 0.98
C ARG A 49 6.93 -9.74 0.92
N ARG A 50 7.17 -9.23 -0.28
CA ARG A 50 7.70 -7.89 -0.52
C ARG A 50 6.62 -7.01 -1.11
N LEU A 51 6.45 -5.84 -0.50
CA LEU A 51 5.53 -4.80 -0.97
C LEU A 51 6.31 -3.78 -1.81
N TYR A 52 5.92 -3.66 -3.06
CA TYR A 52 6.50 -2.72 -4.01
C TYR A 52 5.56 -1.53 -4.16
N LEU A 53 6.11 -0.33 -3.92
CA LEU A 53 5.42 0.95 -4.07
C LEU A 53 6.22 1.84 -5.00
N ARG A 54 5.53 2.69 -5.77
CA ARG A 54 6.18 3.50 -6.80
C ARG A 54 5.51 4.85 -6.97
N ASP A 55 6.31 5.91 -6.96
CA ASP A 55 5.98 7.23 -7.47
C ASP A 55 6.84 7.53 -8.73
N GLU A 56 6.87 8.77 -9.18
CA GLU A 56 7.62 9.14 -10.38
C GLU A 56 9.14 8.92 -10.27
N ASP A 57 9.70 9.10 -9.07
CA ASP A 57 11.15 9.13 -8.83
C ASP A 57 11.69 7.85 -8.16
N HIS A 58 10.85 7.13 -7.43
CA HIS A 58 11.23 6.01 -6.57
C HIS A 58 10.47 4.73 -6.90
N LEU A 59 11.19 3.62 -6.89
CA LEU A 59 10.64 2.27 -6.74
C LEU A 59 11.11 1.70 -5.39
N LEU A 60 10.19 1.59 -4.45
CA LEU A 60 10.46 1.13 -3.09
C LEU A 60 10.07 -0.33 -2.94
N CYS A 61 10.84 -1.07 -2.15
CA CYS A 61 10.57 -2.45 -1.81
C CYS A 61 10.67 -2.63 -0.30
N TYR A 62 9.55 -2.92 0.35
CA TYR A 62 9.46 -3.21 1.78
C TYR A 62 9.35 -4.71 2.00
N ASP A 63 10.17 -5.23 2.91
CA ASP A 63 10.05 -6.62 3.39
C ASP A 63 9.00 -6.68 4.49
N LEU A 64 7.92 -7.44 4.29
CA LEU A 64 6.85 -7.62 5.28
C LEU A 64 7.13 -8.79 6.25
N ALA A 65 8.28 -9.44 6.15
CA ALA A 65 8.71 -10.45 7.12
C ALA A 65 9.38 -9.87 8.38
N LYS A 66 9.68 -8.58 8.38
CA LYS A 66 10.29 -7.84 9.48
C LYS A 66 9.37 -6.74 9.96
#